data_AF-A0A970JPQ8-F1
#
_entry.id   AF-A0A970JPQ8-F1
#
_cell.length_a   1.000
_cell.length_b   1.000
_cell.length_c   1.000
_cell.angle_alpha   90.00
_cell.angle_beta   90.00
_cell.angle_gamma   90.00
#
_symmetry.space_group_name_H-M   'P 1'
#
loop_
_entity.id
_entity.type
_entity.pdbx_description
1 polymer ?
#
loop_
_entity_poly.entity_id
_entity_poly.type
_entity_poly.pdbx_seq_one_letter_code
_entity_poly.pdbx_strand_id
1 'polypeptide(L)'
;GEAVALNAGYLVAQVLDITQNHGMTNAILDTSATCHMPDVLEMPYRPEIMGSGRAQEKAFTYRFGGPTCLAGDIIGDYSFDTPLQIGDKVIFCDMAIYSFVKTNTFNGMPLAKLMAVDANHQLKLVKSFHYEDFKRRLS
;
A
#
# COMPACT_ATOMS: atom_id res chain seq x y z
N GLY A 1 -16.90 5.54 -14.35
CA GLY A 1 -15.61 5.84 -13.73
C GLY A 1 -15.08 4.56 -13.13
N GLU A 2 -15.32 4.36 -11.84
CA GLU A 2 -14.97 3.16 -11.07
C GLU A 2 -15.21 1.82 -11.78
N ALA A 3 -16.42 1.61 -12.31
CA ALA A 3 -16.82 0.35 -12.97
C ALA A 3 -15.91 -0.08 -14.13
N VAL A 4 -15.11 0.81 -14.72
CA VAL A 4 -14.16 0.49 -15.79
C VAL A 4 -12.92 -0.23 -15.26
N ALA A 5 -12.51 0.06 -14.02
CA ALA A 5 -11.27 -0.44 -13.43
C ALA A 5 -11.46 -1.15 -12.08
N LEU A 6 -12.70 -1.41 -11.68
CA LEU A 6 -13.05 -2.19 -10.50
C LEU A 6 -12.36 -3.56 -10.54
N ASN A 7 -11.63 -3.90 -9.47
CA ASN A 7 -10.84 -5.12 -9.33
C ASN A 7 -9.78 -5.33 -10.43
N ALA A 8 -9.39 -4.28 -11.15
CA ALA A 8 -8.49 -4.38 -12.30
C ALA A 8 -7.01 -4.07 -11.97
N GLY A 9 -6.68 -3.80 -10.71
CA GLY A 9 -5.28 -3.57 -10.33
C GLY A 9 -5.00 -3.69 -8.84
N TYR A 10 -3.70 -3.71 -8.56
CA TYR A 10 -3.15 -4.02 -7.25
C TYR A 10 -2.05 -3.03 -6.90
N LEU A 11 -1.88 -2.77 -5.61
CA LEU A 11 -0.68 -2.14 -5.08
C LEU A 11 0.12 -3.21 -4.34
N VAL A 12 1.34 -3.46 -4.84
CA VAL A 12 2.26 -4.42 -4.22
C VAL A 12 3.26 -3.63 -3.38
N ALA A 13 3.26 -3.92 -2.08
CA ALA A 13 4.19 -3.35 -1.10
C ALA A 13 5.07 -4.44 -0.49
N GLN A 14 6.13 -4.04 0.20
CA GLN A 14 7.03 -4.89 0.95
C GLN A 14 7.03 -4.52 2.43
N VAL A 15 7.11 -5.53 3.30
CA VAL A 15 7.39 -5.33 4.72
C VAL A 15 8.83 -4.88 4.90
N LEU A 16 9.02 -3.67 5.44
CA LEU A 16 10.33 -3.09 5.73
C LEU A 16 10.79 -3.37 7.15
N ASP A 17 9.88 -3.36 8.10
CA ASP A 17 10.19 -3.56 9.52
C ASP A 17 8.97 -4.11 10.27
N ILE A 18 9.22 -4.81 11.37
CA ILE A 18 8.19 -5.36 12.27
C ILE A 18 8.57 -5.00 13.71
N THR A 19 7.70 -4.25 14.37
CA THR A 19 7.91 -3.77 15.74
C THR A 19 6.75 -4.14 16.64
N GLN A 20 6.98 -4.18 17.95
CA GLN A 20 5.92 -4.45 18.93
C GLN A 20 5.74 -3.23 19.83
N ASN A 21 4.51 -2.76 19.96
CA ASN A 21 4.17 -1.61 20.81
C ASN A 21 2.84 -1.85 21.53
N HIS A 22 2.83 -1.72 22.86
CA HIS A 22 1.63 -1.87 23.71
C HIS A 22 0.76 -3.11 23.39
N GLY A 23 1.39 -4.25 23.09
CA GLY A 23 0.68 -5.49 22.75
C GLY A 23 0.17 -5.58 21.31
N MET A 24 0.40 -4.56 20.48
CA MET A 24 0.17 -4.58 19.03
C MET A 24 1.47 -4.85 18.29
N THR A 25 1.43 -5.73 17.29
CA THR A 25 2.55 -5.91 16.35
C THR A 25 2.31 -5.03 15.14
N ASN A 26 3.21 -4.09 14.86
CA ASN A 26 3.14 -3.21 13.71
C ASN A 26 4.06 -3.72 12.62
N ALA A 27 3.60 -3.73 11.37
CA ALA A 27 4.45 -3.93 10.20
C ALA A 27 4.50 -2.64 9.39
N ILE A 28 5.70 -2.13 9.18
CA ILE A 28 5.96 -0.94 8.37
C ILE A 28 6.15 -1.38 6.92
N LEU A 29 5.39 -0.80 6.01
CA LEU A 29 5.46 -1.12 4.59
C LEU A 29 6.23 -0.05 3.81
N ASP A 30 6.71 -0.37 2.61
CA ASP A 30 7.28 0.60 1.66
C ASP A 30 6.22 1.42 0.89
N THR A 31 4.99 1.48 1.43
CA THR A 31 3.86 2.24 0.90
C THR A 31 3.19 3.05 2.01
N SER A 32 2.35 4.02 1.67
CA SER A 32 1.72 4.93 2.64
C SER A 32 0.23 5.09 2.34
N ALA A 33 -0.59 5.10 3.38
CA ALA A 33 -2.01 5.42 3.28
C ALA A 33 -2.19 6.83 2.73
N THR A 34 -1.45 7.80 3.30
CA THR A 34 -1.50 9.21 2.88
C THR A 34 -1.04 9.44 1.43
N CYS A 35 0.00 8.73 0.97
CA CYS A 35 0.61 9.01 -0.32
C CYS A 35 0.04 8.17 -1.46
N HIS A 36 -0.32 6.91 -1.20
CA HIS A 36 -0.60 5.93 -2.25
C HIS A 36 -2.05 5.45 -2.28
N MET A 37 -2.78 5.56 -1.17
CA MET A 37 -4.18 5.17 -1.05
C MET A 37 -4.96 6.16 -0.18
N PRO A 38 -4.97 7.47 -0.52
CA PRO A 38 -5.49 8.53 0.35
C PRO A 38 -6.94 8.34 0.76
N ASP A 39 -7.75 7.64 -0.05
CA ASP A 39 -9.14 7.30 0.27
C ASP A 39 -9.25 6.49 1.56
N VAL A 40 -8.25 5.69 1.92
CA VAL A 40 -8.19 4.96 3.20
C VAL A 40 -8.29 5.90 4.41
N LEU A 41 -7.84 7.15 4.26
CA LEU A 41 -7.91 8.18 5.30
C LEU A 41 -9.06 9.16 5.06
N GLU A 42 -9.30 9.56 3.80
CA GLU A 42 -10.32 10.57 3.44
C GLU A 42 -11.75 10.02 3.51
N MET A 43 -11.94 8.75 3.17
CA MET A 43 -13.20 8.00 3.27
C MET A 43 -12.92 6.66 3.95
N PRO A 44 -12.74 6.64 5.28
CA PRO A 44 -12.11 5.53 5.98
C PRO A 44 -12.66 4.16 5.60
N TYR A 45 -11.81 3.36 4.95
CA TYR A 45 -12.08 1.97 4.64
C TYR A 45 -10.80 1.15 4.84
N ARG A 46 -10.95 -0.17 5.02
CA ARG A 46 -9.83 -1.10 5.12
C ARG A 46 -9.68 -1.81 3.77
N PRO A 47 -8.62 -1.54 3.00
CA PRO A 47 -8.36 -2.25 1.76
C PRO A 47 -8.38 -3.77 1.92
N GLU A 48 -8.79 -4.47 0.89
CA GLU A 48 -8.62 -5.92 0.86
C GLU A 48 -7.15 -6.25 0.55
N ILE A 49 -6.59 -7.21 1.30
CA ILE A 49 -5.24 -7.72 1.06
C ILE A 49 -5.36 -9.21 0.77
N MET A 50 -4.77 -9.62 -0.35
CA MET A 50 -4.76 -11.00 -0.79
C MET A 50 -4.18 -11.93 0.29
N GLY A 51 -4.93 -12.97 0.66
CA GLY A 51 -4.50 -13.95 1.68
C GLY A 51 -4.60 -13.47 3.13
N SER A 52 -5.03 -12.23 3.39
CA SER A 52 -5.25 -11.72 4.76
C SER A 52 -6.66 -12.03 5.27
N GLY A 53 -6.82 -12.05 6.59
CA GLY A 53 -8.10 -11.95 7.29
C GLY A 53 -8.24 -10.59 8.00
N ARG A 54 -9.40 -10.37 8.62
CA ARG A 54 -9.60 -9.27 9.59
C ARG A 54 -8.71 -9.49 10.81
N ALA A 55 -8.47 -8.44 11.59
CA ALA A 55 -7.75 -8.58 12.86
C ALA A 55 -8.34 -9.74 13.69
N GLN A 56 -7.47 -10.57 14.25
CA GLN A 56 -7.81 -11.73 15.10
C GLN A 56 -8.58 -12.86 14.42
N GLU A 57 -8.85 -12.78 13.10
CA GLU A 57 -9.47 -13.87 12.35
C GLU A 57 -8.49 -15.05 12.13
N LYS A 58 -7.21 -14.73 11.91
CA LYS A 58 -6.11 -15.69 11.74
C LYS A 58 -5.08 -15.55 12.86
N ALA A 59 -4.14 -16.50 12.91
CA ALA A 59 -3.20 -16.69 14.01
C ALA A 59 -2.32 -15.46 14.33
N PHE A 60 -1.89 -14.70 13.31
CA PHE A 60 -0.95 -13.59 13.48
C PHE A 60 -1.58 -12.27 13.05
N THR A 61 -1.82 -11.36 14.00
CA THR A 61 -2.41 -10.04 13.72
C THR A 61 -1.34 -8.94 13.67
N TYR A 62 -1.44 -8.07 12.68
CA TYR A 62 -0.55 -6.94 12.45
C TYR A 62 -1.34 -5.67 12.15
N ARG A 63 -0.85 -4.53 12.66
CA ARG A 63 -1.23 -3.21 12.20
C ARG A 63 -0.27 -2.76 11.10
N PHE A 64 -0.81 -2.46 9.92
CA PHE A 64 -0.01 -1.96 8.80
C PHE A 64 0.05 -0.44 8.84
N GLY A 65 1.26 0.09 8.76
CA GLY A 65 1.53 1.52 8.67
C GLY A 65 2.53 1.84 7.56
N GLY A 66 2.47 3.08 7.08
CA GLY A 66 3.46 3.59 6.15
C GLY A 66 4.71 4.13 6.84
N PRO A 67 5.79 4.39 6.09
CA PRO A 67 7.07 4.84 6.64
C PRO A 67 7.12 6.38 6.74
N THR A 68 5.99 7.06 6.68
CA THR A 68 5.94 8.52 6.81
C THR A 68 6.02 8.94 8.28
N CYS A 69 6.36 10.21 8.52
CA CYS A 69 6.39 10.77 9.87
C CYS A 69 5.00 11.04 10.46
N LEU A 70 3.92 10.78 9.71
CA LEU A 70 2.56 11.01 10.16
C LEU A 70 2.13 9.87 11.08
N ALA A 71 1.87 10.16 12.36
CA ALA A 71 1.42 9.16 13.33
C ALA A 71 0.13 8.43 12.91
N GLY A 72 -0.69 9.08 12.08
CA GLY A 72 -1.92 8.53 11.52
C GLY A 72 -1.76 7.82 10.17
N ASP A 73 -0.54 7.55 9.69
CA ASP A 73 -0.31 6.78 8.45
C ASP A 73 -0.54 5.27 8.70
N ILE A 74 -1.76 4.95 9.12
CA ILE A 74 -2.22 3.60 9.45
C ILE A 74 -3.13 3.15 8.31
N ILE A 75 -2.79 2.01 7.70
CA ILE A 75 -3.55 1.41 6.60
C ILE A 75 -4.68 0.52 7.14
N GLY A 76 -4.44 -0.15 8.27
CA GLY A 76 -5.44 -0.98 8.95
C GLY A 76 -4.84 -2.19 9.65
N ASP A 77 -5.71 -2.95 10.31
CA ASP A 77 -5.34 -4.17 11.03
C ASP A 77 -5.73 -5.43 10.23
N TYR A 78 -4.78 -6.34 10.09
CA TYR A 78 -4.87 -7.53 9.25
C TYR A 78 -4.39 -8.75 10.03
N SER A 79 -4.82 -9.94 9.64
CA SER A 79 -4.27 -11.18 10.18
C SER A 79 -3.85 -12.16 9.09
N PHE A 80 -2.90 -13.04 9.40
CA PHE A 80 -2.32 -14.05 8.51
C PHE A 80 -2.20 -15.40 9.21
N ASP A 81 -2.16 -16.48 8.41
CA ASP A 81 -2.03 -17.86 8.92
C ASP A 81 -0.59 -18.17 9.36
N THR A 82 0.39 -17.47 8.77
CA THR A 82 1.82 -17.57 9.09
C THR A 82 2.35 -16.19 9.47
N PRO A 83 3.40 -16.11 10.31
CA PRO A 83 3.99 -14.82 10.67
C PRO A 83 4.64 -14.17 9.45
N LEU A 84 4.48 -12.84 9.34
CA LEU A 84 5.17 -12.05 8.33
C LEU A 84 6.66 -11.91 8.65
N GLN A 85 7.46 -11.77 7.59
CA GLN A 85 8.89 -11.50 7.65
C GLN A 85 9.22 -10.20 6.91
N ILE A 86 10.30 -9.54 7.33
CA ILE A 86 10.87 -8.43 6.55
C ILE A 86 11.22 -8.93 5.16
N GLY A 87 10.77 -8.21 4.14
CA GLY A 87 10.92 -8.62 2.74
C GLY A 87 9.65 -9.22 2.12
N ASP A 88 8.68 -9.68 2.91
CA ASP A 88 7.44 -10.25 2.41
C ASP A 88 6.64 -9.23 1.59
N LYS A 89 5.93 -9.73 0.58
CA LYS A 89 5.05 -8.90 -0.25
C LYS A 89 3.64 -8.87 0.31
N VAL A 90 3.07 -7.67 0.37
CA VAL A 90 1.69 -7.39 0.73
C VAL A 90 0.99 -6.85 -0.51
N ILE A 91 -0.09 -7.51 -0.94
CA ILE A 91 -0.80 -7.19 -2.19
C ILE A 91 -2.17 -6.63 -1.83
N PHE A 92 -2.32 -5.31 -1.96
CA PHE A 92 -3.58 -4.61 -1.81
C PHE A 92 -4.40 -4.74 -3.11
N CYS A 93 -5.65 -5.18 -2.98
CA CYS A 93 -6.59 -5.35 -4.08
C CYS A 93 -7.33 -4.04 -4.39
N ASP A 94 -7.88 -3.96 -5.61
CA ASP A 94 -8.72 -2.86 -6.09
C ASP A 94 -8.06 -1.47 -6.04
N MET A 95 -6.75 -1.42 -6.33
CA MET A 95 -5.92 -0.20 -6.25
C MET A 95 -5.69 0.48 -7.61
N ALA A 96 -6.46 0.11 -8.64
CA ALA A 96 -6.44 0.81 -9.93
C ALA A 96 -7.35 2.04 -9.95
N ILE A 97 -8.47 1.97 -9.23
CA ILE A 97 -9.47 3.04 -9.12
C ILE A 97 -9.05 4.04 -8.05
N TYR A 98 -9.27 5.33 -8.31
CA TYR A 98 -9.08 6.46 -7.39
C TYR A 98 -7.76 6.53 -6.59
N SER A 99 -6.76 5.73 -6.97
CA SER A 99 -5.46 5.65 -6.31
C SER A 99 -4.45 6.51 -7.04
N PHE A 100 -3.91 6.05 -8.18
CA PHE A 100 -2.86 6.77 -8.95
C PHE A 100 -3.17 8.25 -9.21
N VAL A 101 -4.44 8.57 -9.51
CA VAL A 101 -4.91 9.94 -9.79
C VAL A 101 -4.87 10.88 -8.58
N LYS A 102 -4.75 10.35 -7.36
CA LYS A 102 -4.67 11.11 -6.11
C LYS A 102 -3.31 10.95 -5.40
N THR A 103 -2.38 10.20 -5.98
CA THR A 103 -1.08 9.95 -5.34
C THR A 103 -0.27 11.23 -5.18
N ASN A 104 0.52 11.29 -4.11
CA ASN A 104 1.36 12.43 -3.80
C ASN A 104 2.71 12.00 -3.22
N THR A 105 3.61 12.96 -3.07
CA THR A 105 4.99 12.76 -2.61
C THR A 105 5.21 13.40 -1.23
N PHE A 106 4.18 13.37 -0.37
CA PHE A 106 4.30 13.84 1.00
C PHE A 106 5.48 13.14 1.69
N ASN A 107 6.19 13.87 2.55
CA ASN A 107 7.40 13.39 3.23
C ASN A 107 8.53 12.90 2.30
N GLY A 108 8.49 13.27 1.00
CA GLY A 108 9.44 12.78 0.01
C GLY A 108 9.24 11.30 -0.36
N MET A 109 8.07 10.73 -0.08
CA MET A 109 7.79 9.32 -0.37
C MET A 109 7.95 9.01 -1.87
N PRO A 110 8.70 7.94 -2.22
CA PRO A 110 8.77 7.47 -3.60
C PRO A 110 7.40 6.98 -4.08
N LEU A 111 6.98 7.44 -5.26
CA LEU A 111 5.76 6.95 -5.90
C LEU A 111 5.93 5.52 -6.40
N ALA A 112 4.88 4.71 -6.27
CA ALA A 112 4.82 3.39 -6.84
C ALA A 112 5.00 3.42 -8.37
N LYS A 113 5.76 2.47 -8.91
CA LYS A 113 5.87 2.28 -10.37
C LYS A 113 4.51 1.87 -10.93
N LEU A 114 4.13 2.44 -12.07
CA LEU A 114 2.96 2.00 -12.82
C LEU A 114 3.37 0.88 -13.77
N MET A 115 2.78 -0.30 -13.55
CA MET A 115 2.98 -1.49 -14.38
C MET A 115 1.64 -1.87 -15.01
N ALA A 116 1.67 -2.49 -16.19
CA ALA A 116 0.50 -3.06 -16.85
C ALA A 116 0.80 -4.48 -17.32
N VAL A 117 -0.22 -5.35 -17.30
CA VAL A 117 -0.14 -6.70 -17.84
C VAL A 117 -0.81 -6.69 -19.21
N ASP A 118 -0.13 -7.17 -20.24
CA ASP A 118 -0.72 -7.28 -21.57
C ASP A 118 -1.56 -8.55 -21.77
N ALA A 119 -2.18 -8.69 -22.94
CA ALA A 119 -3.01 -9.85 -23.27
C ALA A 119 -2.25 -11.18 -23.30
N ASN A 120 -0.91 -11.17 -23.31
CA ASN A 120 -0.05 -12.34 -23.24
C ASN A 120 0.48 -12.60 -21.82
N HIS A 121 -0.11 -11.96 -20.80
CA HIS A 121 0.31 -12.03 -19.41
C HIS A 121 1.73 -11.49 -19.13
N GLN A 122 2.26 -10.63 -20.00
CA GLN A 122 3.56 -10.00 -19.76
C GLN A 122 3.41 -8.71 -18.98
N LEU A 123 4.14 -8.61 -17.87
CA LEU A 123 4.22 -7.40 -17.07
C LEU A 123 5.17 -6.39 -17.73
N LYS A 124 4.66 -5.19 -17.98
CA LYS A 124 5.37 -4.09 -18.64
C LYS A 124 5.41 -2.86 -17.74
N LEU A 125 6.57 -2.22 -17.68
CA LEU A 125 6.70 -0.91 -17.03
C LEU A 125 6.05 0.15 -17.91
N VAL A 126 5.04 0.84 -17.38
CA VAL A 126 4.39 1.97 -18.03
C VAL A 126 5.05 3.28 -17.60
N LYS A 127 5.31 3.42 -16.30
CA LYS A 127 5.97 4.61 -15.74
C LYS A 127 6.75 4.31 -14.47
N SER A 128 7.96 4.84 -14.39
CA SER A 128 8.73 4.96 -13.15
C SER A 128 8.83 6.42 -12.74
N PHE A 129 8.99 6.64 -11.44
CA PHE A 129 9.16 7.96 -10.85
C PHE A 129 10.53 8.02 -10.17
N HIS A 130 11.16 9.17 -10.24
CA HIS A 130 12.50 9.43 -9.72
C HIS A 130 12.52 10.72 -8.91
N TYR A 131 13.66 11.00 -8.28
CA TYR A 131 13.86 12.21 -7.47
C TYR A 131 13.46 13.50 -8.21
N GLU A 132 13.74 13.58 -9.51
CA GLU A 132 13.39 14.77 -10.30
C GLU A 132 11.88 15.00 -10.41
N ASP A 133 11.05 13.95 -10.36
CA ASP A 133 9.58 14.08 -10.34
C ASP A 133 9.10 14.71 -9.03
N PHE A 134 9.74 14.36 -7.91
CA PHE A 134 9.48 15.01 -6.62
C PHE A 134 9.91 16.48 -6.65
N LYS A 135 11.17 16.74 -7.04
CA LYS A 135 11.76 18.08 -7.03
C LYS A 135 10.99 19.08 -7.90
N ARG A 136 10.59 18.69 -9.11
CA ARG A 136 9.85 19.54 -10.06
C ARG A 136 8.48 20.00 -9.57
N ARG A 137 7.91 19.36 -8.55
CA ARG A 137 6.66 19.82 -7.93
C ARG A 137 6.86 20.96 -6.93
N LEU A 138 8.09 21.19 -6.49
CA LEU A 138 8.42 22.14 -5.42
C LEU A 138 9.14 23.39 -5.93
N SER A 139 9.75 23.35 -7.12
CA SER A 139 10.48 24.47 -7.74
C SER A 139 10.62 24.32 -9.25
#